data_AF-A0AAD5M5J2-F1
#
_entry.id   AF-A0AAD5M5J2-F1
#
_cell.length_a   1.000
_cell.length_b   1.000
_cell.length_c   1.000
_cell.angle_alpha   90.00
_cell.angle_beta   90.00
_cell.angle_gamma   90.00
#
_symmetry.space_group_name_H-M   'P 1'
#
loop_
_entity.id
_entity.type
_entity.pdbx_description
1 polymer ?
#
loop_
_entity_poly.entity_id
_entity_poly.type
_entity_poly.pdbx_seq_one_letter_code
_entity_poly.pdbx_strand_id
1 'polypeptide(L)'
;MSPLPATADVLTTPAPSTAAVVGPLHCSAAAGDAADAERLAEADDALYQESWGWLRSLIETDGISRAIASASKLYFLRLLRAERADQVAAVLDDMELWRDAQSGSGCRRQRELVQAMFLLGVDKQLHLQRQDADDQKP
;
A
#
# COMPACT_ATOMS: atom_id res chain seq x y z
N MET A 1 -8.83 61.70 -20.86
CA MET A 1 -10.16 61.83 -20.25
C MET A 1 -11.21 61.65 -21.32
N SER A 2 -11.85 60.47 -21.32
CA SER A 2 -13.05 60.14 -22.09
C SER A 2 -13.91 59.24 -21.17
N PRO A 3 -15.19 59.56 -20.92
CA PRO A 3 -16.04 58.81 -20.00
C PRO A 3 -17.18 58.02 -20.67
N LEU A 4 -17.89 57.23 -19.83
CA LEU A 4 -19.27 56.67 -19.93
C LEU A 4 -19.41 55.20 -20.42
N PRO A 5 -20.52 54.48 -20.09
CA PRO A 5 -21.41 54.52 -18.90
C PRO A 5 -21.97 53.12 -18.42
N ALA A 6 -22.82 53.18 -17.38
CA ALA A 6 -24.09 52.43 -17.18
C ALA A 6 -24.13 51.05 -16.46
N THR A 7 -24.51 51.12 -15.18
CA THR A 7 -25.60 50.42 -14.47
C THR A 7 -26.25 49.15 -15.05
N ALA A 8 -26.40 48.13 -14.21
CA ALA A 8 -27.64 47.35 -14.07
C ALA A 8 -27.73 46.68 -12.69
N ASP A 9 -28.73 47.11 -11.92
CA ASP A 9 -29.36 46.39 -10.81
C ASP A 9 -30.04 45.11 -11.32
N VAL A 10 -30.21 44.08 -10.47
CA VAL A 10 -31.46 43.32 -10.31
C VAL A 10 -31.28 42.24 -9.22
N LEU A 11 -32.05 42.42 -8.15
CA LEU A 11 -32.33 41.45 -7.09
C LEU A 11 -33.58 40.66 -7.49
N THR A 12 -33.60 39.32 -7.41
CA THR A 12 -34.85 38.51 -7.25
C THR A 12 -34.54 37.04 -6.88
N THR A 13 -35.11 36.62 -5.76
CA THR A 13 -35.35 35.27 -5.19
C THR A 13 -36.89 35.05 -5.20
N PRO A 14 -37.57 33.86 -5.11
CA PRO A 14 -37.21 32.49 -4.66
C PRO A 14 -37.74 31.25 -5.47
N ALA A 15 -37.20 30.04 -5.13
CA ALA A 15 -37.71 28.63 -4.95
C ALA A 15 -38.96 28.04 -5.72
N PRO A 16 -39.35 26.72 -5.66
CA PRO A 16 -38.79 25.49 -5.04
C PRO A 16 -38.85 24.17 -5.91
N SER A 17 -38.29 23.08 -5.35
CA SER A 17 -38.63 21.63 -5.46
C SER A 17 -38.86 20.94 -6.82
N THR A 18 -38.11 19.86 -7.07
CA THR A 18 -38.68 18.51 -7.24
C THR A 18 -37.60 17.43 -7.16
N ALA A 19 -37.96 16.33 -6.50
CA ALA A 19 -37.14 15.18 -6.22
C ALA A 19 -36.69 14.44 -7.49
N ALA A 20 -35.44 13.98 -7.50
CA ALA A 20 -35.02 12.85 -8.30
C ALA A 20 -34.61 11.70 -7.36
N VAL A 21 -35.31 10.60 -7.56
CA VAL A 21 -35.26 9.31 -6.90
C VAL A 21 -33.93 8.60 -7.17
N VAL A 22 -33.37 8.03 -6.09
CA VAL A 22 -32.58 6.79 -6.00
C VAL A 22 -31.69 6.43 -7.19
N GLY A 23 -30.39 6.66 -7.01
CA GLY A 23 -29.37 5.70 -7.46
C GLY A 23 -28.67 5.15 -6.21
N PRO A 24 -28.52 3.83 -6.04
CA PRO A 24 -27.67 3.30 -4.98
C PRO A 24 -26.24 3.74 -5.31
N LEU A 25 -25.75 4.73 -4.57
CA LEU A 25 -24.33 5.03 -4.52
C LEU A 25 -23.64 3.77 -4.00
N HIS A 26 -22.94 3.11 -4.92
CA HIS A 26 -21.98 2.05 -4.67
C HIS A 26 -20.99 2.51 -3.59
N CYS A 27 -21.32 2.26 -2.32
CA CYS A 27 -20.39 2.32 -1.21
C CYS A 27 -19.56 1.03 -1.20
N SER A 28 -18.68 0.87 -2.18
CA SER A 28 -17.69 -0.23 -2.20
C SER A 28 -16.26 0.23 -1.89
N ALA A 29 -16.06 1.49 -1.47
CA ALA A 29 -14.76 2.00 -1.02
C ALA A 29 -14.44 1.63 0.44
N ALA A 30 -15.45 1.46 1.30
CA ALA A 30 -15.23 1.18 2.73
C ALA A 30 -14.68 -0.22 3.03
N ALA A 31 -14.87 -1.19 2.12
CA ALA A 31 -14.42 -2.56 2.31
C ALA A 31 -12.90 -2.73 2.06
N GLY A 32 -12.32 -1.92 1.17
CA GLY A 32 -10.88 -1.94 0.88
C GLY A 32 -10.07 -1.39 2.07
N ASP A 33 -10.49 -0.24 2.60
CA ASP A 33 -9.81 0.43 3.71
C ASP A 33 -9.86 -0.39 5.02
N ALA A 34 -10.97 -1.08 5.28
CA ALA A 34 -11.10 -1.92 6.47
C ALA A 34 -10.22 -3.18 6.40
N ALA A 35 -10.20 -3.86 5.25
CA ALA A 35 -9.39 -5.06 5.05
C ALA A 35 -7.88 -4.74 5.06
N ASP A 36 -7.49 -3.58 4.52
CA ASP A 36 -6.10 -3.13 4.58
C ASP A 36 -5.70 -2.67 5.98
N ALA A 37 -6.60 -2.06 6.75
CA ALA A 37 -6.35 -1.73 8.15
C ALA A 37 -6.10 -2.98 9.01
N GLU A 38 -6.90 -4.04 8.82
CA GLU A 38 -6.72 -5.31 9.53
C GLU A 38 -5.37 -5.95 9.18
N ARG A 39 -5.02 -6.00 7.89
CA ARG A 39 -3.70 -6.50 7.44
C ARG A 39 -2.55 -5.66 7.96
N LEU A 40 -2.70 -4.34 8.03
CA LEU A 40 -1.66 -3.48 8.60
C LEU A 40 -1.47 -3.74 10.10
N ALA A 41 -2.55 -3.95 10.84
CA ALA A 41 -2.48 -4.30 12.25
C ALA A 41 -1.77 -5.64 12.46
N GLU A 42 -2.10 -6.65 11.66
CA GLU A 42 -1.42 -7.95 11.71
C GLU A 42 0.06 -7.86 11.32
N ALA A 43 0.40 -7.07 10.30
CA ALA A 43 1.78 -6.81 9.92
C ALA A 43 2.54 -6.13 11.06
N ASP A 44 1.89 -5.20 11.78
CA ASP A 44 2.45 -4.56 12.96
C ASP A 44 2.67 -5.59 14.07
N ASP A 45 1.68 -6.39 14.45
CA ASP A 45 1.84 -7.43 15.46
C ASP A 45 3.01 -8.39 15.15
N ALA A 46 3.18 -8.76 13.87
CA ALA A 46 4.32 -9.55 13.42
C ALA A 46 5.65 -8.78 13.54
N LEU A 47 5.72 -7.52 13.10
CA LEU A 47 6.93 -6.68 13.19
C LEU A 47 7.37 -6.38 14.62
N TYR A 48 6.46 -6.46 15.60
CA TYR A 48 6.78 -6.28 17.01
C TYR A 48 7.44 -7.50 17.66
N GLN A 49 7.50 -8.65 16.98
CA GLN A 49 8.28 -9.80 17.44
C GLN A 49 9.79 -9.50 17.33
N GLU A 50 10.59 -10.00 18.28
CA GLU A 50 12.03 -9.69 18.37
C GLU A 50 12.81 -10.04 17.09
N SER A 51 12.41 -11.11 16.39
CA SER A 51 13.00 -11.55 15.12
C SER A 51 12.92 -10.51 14.00
N TRP A 52 11.98 -9.58 14.08
CA TRP A 52 11.70 -8.57 13.06
C TRP A 52 12.06 -7.14 13.48
N GLY A 53 12.67 -6.96 14.66
CA GLY A 53 13.02 -5.63 15.19
C GLY A 53 13.93 -4.83 14.24
N TRP A 54 14.79 -5.49 13.48
CA TRP A 54 15.65 -4.83 12.49
C TRP A 54 14.84 -4.29 11.29
N LEU A 55 13.85 -5.04 10.79
CA LEU A 55 13.00 -4.63 9.68
C LEU A 55 12.05 -3.53 10.11
N ARG A 56 11.46 -3.68 11.31
CA ARG A 56 10.70 -2.63 11.97
C ARG A 56 11.49 -1.33 12.07
N SER A 57 12.73 -1.41 12.53
CA SER A 57 13.62 -0.24 12.62
C SER A 57 13.81 0.44 11.27
N LEU A 58 13.91 -0.31 10.17
CA LEU A 58 14.01 0.25 8.82
C LEU A 58 12.71 0.92 8.34
N ILE A 59 11.55 0.42 8.76
CA ILE A 59 10.23 0.96 8.38
C ILE A 59 9.89 2.23 9.17
N GLU A 60 10.17 2.25 10.47
CA GLU A 60 9.86 3.36 11.39
C GLU A 60 10.88 4.51 11.34
N THR A 61 11.87 4.37 10.49
CA THR A 61 13.01 5.25 10.35
C THR A 61 12.62 6.56 9.64
N ASP A 62 13.08 7.70 10.16
CA ASP A 62 12.80 9.02 9.58
C ASP A 62 13.10 9.10 8.07
N GLY A 63 12.21 9.75 7.32
CA GLY A 63 12.37 9.90 5.87
C GLY A 63 11.75 8.78 5.03
N ILE A 64 11.13 7.77 5.65
CA ILE A 64 10.19 6.87 4.99
C ILE A 64 8.79 7.51 5.05
N SER A 65 8.13 7.65 3.90
CA SER A 65 6.76 8.16 3.87
C SER A 65 5.79 7.13 4.43
N ARG A 66 4.67 7.58 5.01
CA ARG A 66 3.61 6.68 5.50
C ARG A 66 3.13 5.71 4.43
N ALA A 67 3.01 6.15 3.19
CA ALA A 67 2.59 5.30 2.07
C ALA A 67 3.60 4.17 1.79
N ILE A 68 4.91 4.49 1.84
CA ILE A 68 5.97 3.49 1.69
C ILE A 68 5.95 2.53 2.87
N ALA A 69 5.86 3.04 4.10
CA ALA A 69 5.82 2.21 5.30
C ALA A 69 4.62 1.24 5.27
N SER A 70 3.43 1.71 4.95
CA SER A 70 2.23 0.88 4.82
C SER A 70 2.38 -0.18 3.70
N ALA A 71 2.87 0.20 2.52
CA ALA A 71 3.11 -0.75 1.44
C ALA A 71 4.13 -1.83 1.85
N SER A 72 5.22 -1.43 2.49
CA SER A 72 6.24 -2.35 3.01
C SER A 72 5.69 -3.32 4.05
N LYS A 73 4.83 -2.86 4.97
CA LYS A 73 4.13 -3.73 5.94
C LYS A 73 3.25 -4.77 5.24
N LEU A 74 2.50 -4.35 4.22
CA LEU A 74 1.65 -5.27 3.45
C LEU A 74 2.47 -6.30 2.67
N TYR A 75 3.58 -5.90 2.05
CA TYR A 75 4.49 -6.83 1.38
C TYR A 75 5.14 -7.81 2.35
N PHE A 76 5.58 -7.31 3.52
CA PHE A 76 6.10 -8.17 4.59
C PHE A 76 5.07 -9.22 5.02
N LEU A 77 3.82 -8.82 5.24
CA LEU A 77 2.76 -9.76 5.61
C LEU A 77 2.49 -10.80 4.51
N ARG A 78 2.46 -10.37 3.24
CA ARG A 78 2.31 -11.29 2.10
C ARG A 78 3.46 -12.29 2.02
N LEU A 79 4.70 -11.83 2.21
CA LEU A 79 5.86 -12.70 2.30
C LEU A 79 5.73 -13.67 3.46
N LEU A 80 5.30 -13.22 4.65
CA LEU A 80 5.15 -14.07 5.83
C LEU A 80 4.09 -15.17 5.62
N ARG A 81 2.98 -14.85 4.96
CA ARG A 81 1.87 -15.77 4.68
C ARG A 81 2.11 -16.71 3.49
N ALA A 82 3.08 -16.43 2.65
CA ALA A 82 3.39 -17.31 1.51
C ALA A 82 3.85 -18.69 2.02
N GLU A 83 3.17 -19.74 1.60
CA GLU A 83 3.48 -21.13 1.98
C GLU A 83 4.19 -21.89 0.86
N ARG A 84 4.23 -21.32 -0.34
CA ARG A 84 4.83 -21.92 -1.53
C ARG A 84 5.79 -20.97 -2.23
N ALA A 85 6.81 -21.52 -2.87
CA ALA A 85 7.84 -20.73 -3.54
C ALA A 85 7.27 -19.85 -4.68
N ASP A 86 6.25 -20.33 -5.39
CA ASP A 86 5.57 -19.57 -6.46
C ASP A 86 4.80 -18.35 -5.92
N GLN A 87 4.23 -18.46 -4.72
CA GLN A 87 3.57 -17.33 -4.04
C GLN A 87 4.60 -16.27 -3.65
N VAL A 88 5.77 -16.67 -3.15
CA VAL A 88 6.85 -15.73 -2.84
C VAL A 88 7.33 -15.03 -4.10
N ALA A 89 7.52 -15.76 -5.20
CA ALA A 89 7.91 -15.19 -6.49
C ALA A 89 6.91 -14.12 -6.97
N ALA A 90 5.60 -14.40 -6.90
CA ALA A 90 4.57 -13.42 -7.26
C ALA A 90 4.62 -12.14 -6.38
N VAL A 91 4.96 -12.28 -5.09
CA VAL A 91 5.13 -11.11 -4.21
C VAL A 91 6.37 -10.30 -4.59
N LEU A 92 7.48 -10.97 -4.95
CA LEU A 92 8.70 -10.31 -5.41
C LEU A 92 8.48 -9.56 -6.74
N ASP A 93 7.74 -10.14 -7.68
CA ASP A 93 7.37 -9.50 -8.95
C ASP A 93 6.54 -8.23 -8.70
N ASP A 94 5.53 -8.30 -7.81
CA ASP A 94 4.73 -7.14 -7.42
C ASP A 94 5.59 -6.05 -6.77
N MET A 95 6.54 -6.43 -5.91
CA MET A 95 7.48 -5.50 -5.28
C MET A 95 8.40 -4.83 -6.30
N GLU A 96 8.78 -5.53 -7.38
CA GLU A 96 9.61 -5.00 -8.45
C GLU A 96 8.84 -3.94 -9.25
N LEU A 97 7.60 -4.25 -9.64
CA LEU A 97 6.70 -3.30 -10.30
C LEU A 97 6.45 -2.06 -9.42
N TRP A 98 6.21 -2.28 -8.12
CA TRP A 98 6.01 -1.19 -7.18
C TRP A 98 7.27 -0.35 -7.00
N ARG A 99 8.46 -0.95 -6.92
CA ARG A 99 9.73 -0.24 -6.87
C ARG A 99 9.92 0.62 -8.13
N ASP A 100 9.64 0.06 -9.29
CA ASP A 100 9.83 0.72 -10.58
C ASP A 100 8.91 1.95 -10.70
N ALA A 101 7.66 1.84 -10.24
CA ALA A 101 6.73 2.97 -10.14
C ALA A 101 7.22 4.10 -9.23
N GLN A 102 8.13 3.81 -8.29
CA GLN A 102 8.67 4.76 -7.30
C GLN A 102 10.05 5.33 -7.70
N SER A 103 10.58 4.98 -8.88
CA SER A 103 11.96 5.26 -9.30
C SER A 103 12.31 6.74 -9.52
N GLY A 104 11.40 7.68 -9.24
CA GLY A 104 11.60 9.12 -9.40
C GLY A 104 12.09 9.89 -8.17
N SER A 105 11.97 9.36 -6.94
CA SER A 105 12.20 10.20 -5.74
C SER A 105 12.63 9.47 -4.46
N GLY A 106 13.10 8.22 -4.55
CA GLY A 106 13.40 7.44 -3.35
C GLY A 106 14.66 7.89 -2.59
N CYS A 107 14.52 8.16 -1.29
CA CYS A 107 15.66 8.43 -0.42
C CYS A 107 16.51 7.16 -0.22
N ARG A 108 17.78 7.31 0.22
CA ARG A 108 18.68 6.16 0.47
C ARG A 108 18.02 5.09 1.33
N ARG A 109 17.31 5.51 2.39
CA ARG A 109 16.66 4.62 3.34
C ARG A 109 15.53 3.79 2.70
N GLN A 110 14.75 4.39 1.79
CA GLN A 110 13.73 3.65 1.06
C GLN A 110 14.36 2.54 0.23
N ARG A 111 15.49 2.79 -0.46
CA ARG A 111 16.18 1.74 -1.22
C ARG A 111 16.66 0.61 -0.32
N GLU A 112 17.21 0.93 0.84
CA GLU A 112 17.64 -0.06 1.84
C GLU A 112 16.46 -0.91 2.34
N LEU A 113 15.31 -0.29 2.64
CA LEU A 113 14.09 -1.01 3.02
C LEU A 113 13.60 -1.95 1.92
N VAL A 114 13.50 -1.46 0.68
CA VAL A 114 13.07 -2.29 -0.45
C VAL A 114 14.03 -3.46 -0.67
N GLN A 115 15.34 -3.19 -0.67
CA GLN A 115 16.36 -4.23 -0.82
C GLN A 115 16.27 -5.29 0.29
N ALA A 116 16.08 -4.88 1.54
CA ALA A 116 15.93 -5.79 2.66
C ALA A 116 14.71 -6.70 2.51
N MET A 117 13.56 -6.16 2.10
CA MET A 117 12.37 -6.98 1.83
C MET A 117 12.58 -7.95 0.67
N PHE A 118 13.29 -7.53 -0.39
CA PHE A 118 13.64 -8.41 -1.51
C PHE A 118 14.51 -9.58 -1.06
N LEU A 119 15.56 -9.31 -0.27
CA LEU A 119 16.43 -10.36 0.26
C LEU A 119 15.68 -11.33 1.17
N LEU A 120 14.77 -10.81 2.01
CA LEU A 120 13.88 -11.63 2.84
C LEU A 120 13.01 -12.57 1.99
N GLY A 121 12.41 -12.05 0.92
CA GLY A 121 11.60 -12.87 0.01
C GLY A 121 12.44 -13.92 -0.71
N VAL A 122 13.62 -13.58 -1.23
CA VAL A 122 14.52 -14.55 -1.88
C VAL A 122 14.95 -15.65 -0.91
N ASP A 123 15.34 -15.30 0.31
CA ASP A 123 15.70 -16.28 1.34
C ASP A 123 14.54 -17.24 1.64
N LYS A 124 13.33 -16.70 1.83
CA LYS A 124 12.13 -17.50 2.04
C LYS A 124 11.81 -18.40 0.84
N GLN A 125 11.92 -17.89 -0.38
CA GLN A 125 11.70 -18.68 -1.59
C GLN A 125 12.67 -19.88 -1.65
N LEU A 126 13.95 -19.65 -1.38
CA LEU A 126 14.97 -20.71 -1.34
C LEU A 126 14.73 -21.71 -0.21
N HIS A 127 14.15 -21.28 0.91
CA HIS A 127 13.78 -22.17 2.00
C HIS A 127 12.64 -23.10 1.58
N LEU A 128 11.55 -22.54 1.02
CA LEU A 128 10.38 -23.30 0.57
C LEU A 128 10.74 -24.27 -0.56
N GLN A 129 11.56 -23.85 -1.53
CA GLN A 129 12.01 -24.72 -2.63
C GLN A 129 12.78 -25.96 -2.14
N ARG A 130 13.53 -25.84 -1.04
CA ARG A 130 14.24 -26.98 -0.45
C ARG A 130 13.26 -27.93 0.24
N GLN A 131 12.29 -27.39 0.98
CA GLN A 131 11.24 -28.18 1.62
C GLN A 131 10.44 -28.97 0.59
N ASP A 132 10.01 -28.32 -0.50
CA ASP A 132 9.28 -28.96 -1.59
C ASP A 132 10.08 -30.12 -2.22
N ALA A 133 11.41 -29.97 -2.33
CA ALA A 133 12.29 -31.00 -2.88
C ALA A 133 12.49 -32.19 -1.92
N ASP A 134 12.54 -31.92 -0.61
CA ASP A 134 12.67 -32.95 0.42
C ASP A 134 11.38 -33.76 0.58
N ASP A 135 10.21 -33.13 0.50
CA ASP A 135 8.89 -33.78 0.56
C ASP A 135 8.60 -34.68 -0.65
N GLN A 136 9.32 -34.48 -1.76
CA GLN A 136 9.22 -35.31 -2.98
C GLN A 136 10.14 -36.54 -2.97
N LYS A 137 10.91 -36.76 -1.91
CA LYS A 137 11.80 -37.91 -1.81
C LYS A 137 11.04 -39.15 -1.29
N PRO A 138 11.01 -40.27 -2.06
CA PRO A 138 10.26 -41.47 -1.70
C PRO A 138 10.85 -42.26 -0.53
#